data_AF-A0A6P0M467-F1
#
_entry.id   AF-A0A6P0M467-F1
#
_cell.length_a   1.000
_cell.length_b   1.000
_cell.length_c   1.000
_cell.angle_alpha   90.00
_cell.angle_beta   90.00
_cell.angle_gamma   90.00
#
_symmetry.space_group_name_H-M   'P 1'
#
loop_
_entity.id
_entity.type
_entity.pdbx_description
1 polymer ?
#
loop_
_entity_poly.entity_id
_entity_poly.type
_entity_poly.pdbx_seq_one_letter_code
_entity_poly.pdbx_strand_id
1 'polypeptide(L)'
;EQGIEQGIQQGVAQGIEQGIEQGIEQGIQQERRGSLERILKLRFSEIPSEISIRIQALTLEQLEELIATALTVNSLDEFTQHLPN
;
A
#
# COMPACT_ATOMS: atom_id res chain seq x y z
N GLU A 1 39.21 -21.60 1.51
CA GLU A 1 38.99 -20.13 1.45
C GLU A 1 37.97 -19.75 0.38
N GLN A 2 38.13 -20.19 -0.88
CA GLN A 2 37.20 -19.86 -1.98
C GLN A 2 35.70 -20.14 -1.71
N GLY A 3 35.36 -21.26 -1.05
CA GLY A 3 33.95 -21.57 -0.75
C GLY A 3 33.29 -20.60 0.24
N ILE A 4 34.07 -20.02 1.16
CA ILE A 4 33.57 -19.02 2.11
C ILE A 4 33.32 -17.69 1.40
N GLU A 5 34.27 -17.27 0.55
CA GLU A 5 34.11 -16.04 -0.25
C GLU A 5 32.91 -16.13 -1.20
N GLN A 6 32.73 -17.27 -1.88
CA GLN A 6 31.57 -17.50 -2.74
C GLN A 6 30.25 -17.48 -1.96
N GLY A 7 30.22 -18.12 -0.79
CA GLY A 7 29.04 -18.12 0.08
C GLY A 7 28.66 -16.71 0.55
N ILE A 8 29.64 -15.89 0.94
CA ILE A 8 29.42 -14.50 1.35
C ILE A 8 28.91 -13.67 0.17
N GLN A 9 29.52 -13.78 -1.00
CA GLN A 9 29.09 -13.03 -2.19
C GLN A 9 27.65 -13.38 -2.59
N GLN A 10 27.30 -14.68 -2.57
CA GLN A 10 25.93 -15.13 -2.86
C GLN A 10 24.94 -14.63 -1.82
N GLY A 11 25.26 -14.74 -0.52
CA GLY A 11 24.39 -14.28 0.55
C GLY A 11 24.14 -12.77 0.51
N VAL A 12 25.18 -11.98 0.22
CA VAL A 12 25.06 -10.52 0.05
C VAL A 12 24.20 -10.19 -1.17
N ALA A 13 24.43 -10.84 -2.32
CA ALA A 13 23.64 -10.60 -3.52
C ALA A 13 22.15 -10.91 -3.28
N GLN A 14 21.84 -12.07 -2.68
CA GLN A 14 20.47 -12.46 -2.35
C GLN A 14 19.82 -11.50 -1.35
N GLY A 15 20.54 -11.08 -0.32
CA GLY A 15 20.03 -10.14 0.68
C GLY A 15 19.72 -8.76 0.10
N ILE A 16 20.57 -8.27 -0.83
CA ILE A 16 20.33 -7.01 -1.54
C ILE A 16 19.10 -7.12 -2.45
N GLU A 17 19.00 -8.20 -3.23
CA GLU A 17 17.87 -8.44 -4.13
C GLU A 17 16.54 -8.47 -3.36
N GLN A 18 16.46 -9.28 -2.30
CA GLN A 18 15.27 -9.36 -1.44
C GLN A 18 14.94 -8.02 -0.77
N GLY A 19 15.96 -7.30 -0.29
CA GLY A 19 15.76 -6.00 0.35
C GLY A 19 15.22 -4.93 -0.61
N ILE A 20 15.70 -4.92 -1.86
CA ILE A 20 15.21 -4.01 -2.90
C ILE A 20 13.76 -4.35 -3.27
N GLU A 21 13.45 -5.62 -3.51
CA GLU A 21 12.10 -6.07 -3.85
C GLU A 21 11.08 -5.70 -2.77
N GLN A 22 11.38 -6.04 -1.51
CA GLN A 22 10.52 -5.68 -0.37
C GLN A 22 10.36 -4.17 -0.20
N GLY A 23 11.45 -3.41 -0.39
CA GLY A 23 11.41 -1.96 -0.30
C GLY A 23 10.53 -1.31 -1.37
N ILE A 24 10.59 -1.83 -2.61
CA ILE A 24 9.75 -1.35 -3.72
C ILE A 24 8.28 -1.68 -3.46
N GLU A 25 7.95 -2.92 -3.09
CA GLU A 25 6.58 -3.32 -2.80
C GLU A 25 5.95 -2.50 -1.67
N GLN A 26 6.68 -2.32 -0.56
CA GLN A 26 6.24 -1.49 0.56
C GLN A 26 6.04 -0.03 0.14
N GLY A 27 6.96 0.53 -0.66
CA GLY A 27 6.86 1.89 -1.17
C GLY A 27 5.63 2.10 -2.04
N ILE A 28 5.34 1.17 -2.96
CA ILE A 28 4.15 1.21 -3.81
C ILE A 28 2.88 1.15 -2.95
N GLN A 29 2.81 0.22 -1.99
CA GLN A 29 1.64 0.09 -1.14
C GLN A 29 1.40 1.34 -0.26
N GLN A 30 2.47 1.95 0.27
CA GLN A 30 2.38 3.21 1.02
C GLN A 30 1.91 4.36 0.13
N GLU A 31 2.42 4.48 -1.10
CA GLU A 31 1.97 5.48 -2.08
C GLU A 31 0.48 5.33 -2.36
N ARG A 32 0.02 4.12 -2.66
CA ARG A 32 -1.41 3.85 -2.93
C ARG A 32 -2.31 4.23 -1.77
N ARG A 33 -1.93 3.89 -0.53
CA ARG A 33 -2.66 4.31 0.68
C ARG A 33 -2.73 5.84 0.79
N GLY A 34 -1.59 6.50 0.65
CA GLY A 34 -1.51 7.96 0.73
C GLY A 34 -2.35 8.66 -0.35
N SER A 35 -2.33 8.13 -1.57
CA SER A 35 -3.13 8.63 -2.69
C SER A 35 -4.63 8.45 -2.44
N LEU A 36 -5.06 7.29 -1.97
CA LEU A 36 -6.46 7.05 -1.60
C LEU A 36 -6.94 8.01 -0.50
N GLU A 37 -6.16 8.14 0.59
CA GLU A 37 -6.49 9.09 1.67
C GLU A 37 -6.55 10.53 1.17
N ARG A 38 -5.63 10.92 0.28
CA ARG A 38 -5.61 12.26 -0.29
C ARG A 38 -6.86 12.54 -1.13
N ILE A 39 -7.27 11.59 -1.98
CA ILE A 39 -8.50 11.71 -2.78
C ILE A 39 -9.70 11.89 -1.86
N LEU A 40 -9.85 11.04 -0.85
CA LEU A 40 -10.96 11.10 0.10
C LEU A 40 -10.97 12.42 0.88
N LYS A 41 -9.82 12.92 1.35
CA LYS A 41 -9.71 14.24 2.01
C LYS A 41 -10.09 15.38 1.06
N LEU A 42 -9.66 15.33 -0.20
CA LEU A 42 -9.99 16.37 -1.18
C LEU A 42 -11.48 16.39 -1.56
N ARG A 43 -12.14 15.22 -1.63
CA ARG A 43 -13.55 15.13 -2.02
C ARG A 43 -14.52 15.33 -0.86
N PHE A 44 -14.19 14.82 0.32
CA PHE A 44 -15.10 14.75 1.47
C PHE A 44 -14.62 15.58 2.68
N SER A 45 -13.55 16.37 2.53
CA SER A 45 -12.92 17.25 3.53
C SER A 45 -12.28 16.52 4.72
N GLU A 46 -13.04 15.72 5.45
CA GLU A 46 -12.58 14.97 6.61
C GLU A 46 -12.81 13.47 6.42
N ILE A 47 -11.90 12.66 6.95
CA ILE A 47 -12.01 11.21 6.97
C ILE A 47 -12.06 10.77 8.45
N PRO A 48 -13.13 10.08 8.89
CA PRO A 48 -13.19 9.44 10.19
C PRO A 48 -11.99 8.51 10.40
N SER A 49 -11.43 8.53 11.62
CA SER A 49 -10.27 7.72 11.99
C SER A 49 -10.46 6.22 11.74
N GLU A 50 -11.69 5.71 11.89
CA GLU A 50 -12.05 4.32 11.60
C GLU A 50 -11.77 3.94 10.15
N ILE A 51 -12.09 4.82 9.19
CA ILE A 51 -11.84 4.58 7.77
C ILE A 51 -10.32 4.57 7.51
N SER A 52 -9.57 5.50 8.11
CA SER A 52 -8.12 5.52 7.97
C SER A 52 -7.45 4.24 8.52
N ILE A 53 -7.94 3.70 9.64
CA ILE A 53 -7.46 2.43 10.20
C ILE A 53 -7.75 1.28 9.23
N ARG A 54 -8.96 1.22 8.66
CA ARG A 54 -9.31 0.20 7.67
C ARG A 54 -8.43 0.29 6.42
N ILE A 55 -8.15 1.50 5.93
CA ILE A 55 -7.26 1.73 4.77
C ILE A 55 -5.83 1.20 5.02
N GLN A 56 -5.33 1.33 6.25
CA GLN A 56 -4.00 0.80 6.60
C GLN A 56 -3.91 -0.73 6.49
N ALA A 57 -5.01 -1.45 6.76
CA ALA A 57 -5.06 -2.90 6.68
C ALA A 57 -5.21 -3.45 5.25
N LEU A 58 -5.46 -2.59 4.26
CA LEU A 58 -5.74 -3.02 2.88
C LEU A 58 -4.51 -3.55 2.14
N THR A 59 -4.76 -4.52 1.26
CA THR A 59 -3.80 -5.00 0.27
C THR A 59 -3.63 -3.98 -0.87
N LEU A 60 -2.57 -4.16 -1.66
CA LEU A 60 -2.34 -3.31 -2.84
C LEU A 60 -3.51 -3.33 -3.83
N GLU A 61 -4.05 -4.52 -4.12
CA GLU A 61 -5.18 -4.72 -5.02
C GLU A 61 -6.44 -4.00 -4.53
N GLN A 62 -6.77 -4.16 -3.23
CA GLN A 62 -7.92 -3.48 -2.63
C GLN A 62 -7.77 -1.95 -2.70
N LEU A 63 -6.56 -1.43 -2.52
CA LEU A 63 -6.31 0.01 -2.63
C LEU A 63 -6.55 0.52 -4.06
N GLU A 64 -6.16 -0.23 -5.08
CA GLU A 64 -6.38 0.17 -6.47
C GLU A 64 -7.87 0.20 -6.85
N GLU A 65 -8.64 -0.80 -6.42
CA GLU A 65 -10.10 -0.83 -6.61
C GLU A 65 -10.79 0.33 -5.86
N LEU A 66 -10.35 0.62 -4.64
CA LEU A 66 -10.93 1.68 -3.83
C LEU A 66 -10.53 3.07 -4.31
N ILE A 67 -9.38 3.25 -4.99
CA ILE A 67 -9.05 4.51 -5.65
C ILE A 67 -10.06 4.81 -6.77
N ALA A 68 -10.38 3.83 -7.62
CA ALA A 68 -11.38 4.00 -8.66
C ALA A 68 -12.75 4.33 -8.05
N THR A 69 -13.15 3.59 -7.02
CA THR A 69 -14.40 3.81 -6.27
C THR A 69 -14.44 5.22 -5.64
N ALA A 70 -13.35 5.64 -5.00
CA ALA A 70 -13.22 6.94 -4.35
C ALA A 70 -13.29 8.12 -5.34
N LEU A 71 -13.20 7.90 -6.65
CA LEU A 71 -13.38 8.93 -7.68
C LEU A 71 -14.81 8.99 -8.24
N THR A 72 -15.60 7.93 -8.07
CA THR A 72 -16.94 7.79 -8.68
C THR A 72 -18.09 8.01 -7.70
N VAL A 73 -17.95 7.57 -6.45
CA VAL A 73 -18.98 7.71 -5.41
C VAL A 73 -19.24 9.16 -5.05
N ASN A 74 -20.43 9.49 -4.55
CA ASN A 74 -20.85 10.87 -4.27
C ASN A 74 -20.78 11.26 -2.80
N SER A 75 -20.58 10.29 -1.90
CA SER A 75 -20.43 10.53 -0.47
C SER A 75 -19.44 9.56 0.16
N LEU A 76 -18.99 9.92 1.37
CA LEU A 76 -18.14 9.05 2.17
C LEU A 76 -18.91 7.81 2.64
N ASP A 77 -20.19 7.94 2.97
CA ASP A 77 -21.03 6.79 3.35
C ASP A 77 -21.10 5.75 2.23
N GLU A 78 -21.29 6.19 0.97
CA GLU A 78 -21.29 5.31 -0.20
C GLU A 78 -19.93 4.60 -0.35
N PHE A 79 -18.82 5.34 -0.21
CA PHE A 79 -17.47 4.75 -0.22
C PHE A 79 -17.30 3.65 0.84
N THR A 80 -17.78 3.86 2.07
CA THR A 80 -17.59 2.89 3.16
C THR A 80 -18.25 1.53 2.91
N GLN A 81 -19.31 1.48 2.09
CA GLN A 81 -19.97 0.23 1.71
C GLN A 81 -19.11 -0.66 0.82
N HIS A 82 -18.09 -0.09 0.18
CA HIS A 82 -17.14 -0.82 -0.65
C HIS A 82 -15.89 -1.27 0.12
N LEU A 83 -15.71 -0.86 1.38
CA LEU A 83 -14.58 -1.30 2.17
C LEU A 83 -14.76 -2.78 2.56
N PRO A 84 -13.74 -3.63 2.35
CA PRO A 84 -13.79 -5.04 2.73
C PRO A 84 -13.94 -5.20 4.24
N ASN A 85 -14.73 -6.20 4.67
CA ASN A 85 -15.01 -6.50 6.08
C ASN A 85 -13.75 -6.71 6.92
#